data_AF-A0A954Q6P2-F1
#
_entry.id   AF-A0A954Q6P2-F1
#
_cell.length_a   1.000
_cell.length_b   1.000
_cell.length_c   1.000
_cell.angle_alpha   90.00
_cell.angle_beta   90.00
_cell.angle_gamma   90.00
#
_symmetry.space_group_name_H-M   'P 1'
#
loop_
_entity.id
_entity.type
_entity.pdbx_description
1 polymer ?
#
loop_
_entity_poly.entity_id
_entity_poly.type
_entity_poly.pdbx_seq_one_letter_code
_entity_poly.pdbx_strand_id
1 'polypeptide(L)' 'MCHWKQWRHPHTKVRNLVRIGLNLEMAIKHAVTRKRYWRLSRTPAMRYAMPNKWLTQ' A
#
# COMPACT_ATOMS: atom_id res chain seq x y z
N MET A 1 9.80 10.21 -3.59
CA MET A 1 10.21 8.97 -2.89
C MET A 1 9.01 8.04 -2.78
N CYS A 2 9.18 6.72 -2.86
CA CYS A 2 8.05 5.78 -2.88
C CYS A 2 7.80 5.23 -1.46
N HIS A 3 6.64 5.51 -0.84
CA HIS A 3 6.30 5.05 0.52
C HIS A 3 6.44 3.53 0.69
N TRP A 4 6.25 2.78 -0.40
CA TRP A 4 6.42 1.34 -0.42
C TRP A 4 7.86 0.86 -0.11
N LYS A 5 8.88 1.68 -0.42
CA LYS A 5 10.27 1.41 -0.05
C LYS A 5 10.56 1.77 1.41
N GLN A 6 9.83 2.73 1.99
CA GLN A 6 9.97 3.09 3.40
C GLN A 6 9.45 1.97 4.31
N TRP A 7 8.42 1.25 3.87
CA TRP A 7 7.83 0.16 4.66
C TRP A 7 8.53 -1.17 4.36
N ARG A 8 9.61 -1.44 5.08
CA ARG A 8 10.42 -2.66 4.91
C ARG A 8 9.67 -3.94 5.31
N HIS A 9 8.95 -3.92 6.43
CA HIS A 9 8.31 -5.12 6.98
C HIS A 9 6.84 -5.25 6.55
N PRO A 10 6.34 -6.49 6.31
CA PRO A 10 4.96 -6.72 5.94
C PRO A 10 3.98 -6.21 7.00
N HIS A 11 4.27 -6.39 8.29
CA HIS A 11 3.44 -5.86 9.38
C HIS A 11 3.31 -4.33 9.33
N THR A 12 4.39 -3.62 9.01
CA THR A 12 4.37 -2.16 8.85
C THR A 12 3.52 -1.74 7.66
N LYS A 13 3.60 -2.47 6.54
CA LYS A 13 2.76 -2.22 5.36
C LYS A 13 1.28 -2.41 5.70
N VAL A 14 0.92 -3.52 6.36
CA VAL A 14 -0.47 -3.78 6.76
C VAL A 14 -0.99 -2.68 7.67
N ARG A 15 -0.23 -2.32 8.72
CA ARG A 15 -0.64 -1.28 9.67
C ARG A 15 -0.87 0.07 9.00
N ASN A 16 0.00 0.45 8.07
CA ASN A 16 -0.13 1.72 7.36
C ASN A 16 -1.27 1.70 6.35
N LEU A 17 -1.47 0.60 5.62
CA LEU A 17 -2.60 0.45 4.70
C LEU A 17 -3.95 0.47 5.43
N VAL A 18 -4.04 -0.16 6.59
CA VAL A 18 -5.26 -0.14 7.42
C VAL A 18 -5.50 1.27 7.95
N ARG A 19 -4.46 1.98 8.40
CA ARG A 19 -4.57 3.38 8.87
C ARG A 19 -5.06 4.33 7.77
N ILE A 20 -4.76 4.02 6.53
CA ILE A 20 -5.20 4.76 5.34
C ILE A 20 -6.69 4.46 4.99
N GLY A 21 -7.28 3.39 5.54
CA GLY A 21 -8.67 3.02 5.31
C GLY A 21 -8.86 1.82 4.37
N LEU A 22 -7.79 1.06 4.10
CA LEU A 22 -7.90 -0.18 3.33
C LEU A 22 -8.38 -1.33 4.24
N ASN A 23 -9.26 -2.20 3.73
CA ASN A 23 -9.72 -3.37 4.49
C ASN A 23 -8.54 -4.28 4.89
N LEU A 24 -8.57 -4.83 6.11
CA LEU A 24 -7.49 -5.63 6.69
C LEU A 24 -7.08 -6.81 5.79
N GLU A 25 -8.06 -7.53 5.24
CA GLU A 25 -7.80 -8.68 4.37
C GLU A 25 -7.08 -8.27 3.08
N MET A 26 -7.51 -7.18 2.45
CA MET A 26 -6.83 -6.63 1.27
C MET A 26 -5.43 -6.12 1.62
N ALA A 27 -5.28 -5.48 2.78
CA ALA A 27 -4.00 -4.95 3.24
C ALA A 27 -2.98 -6.08 3.44
N ILE A 28 -3.40 -7.20 4.05
CA ILE A 28 -2.57 -8.40 4.20
C ILE A 28 -2.18 -8.95 2.82
N LYS A 29 -3.14 -9.17 1.92
CA LYS A 29 -2.87 -9.66 0.55
C LYS A 29 -1.88 -8.78 -0.21
N HIS A 30 -1.98 -7.47 -0.06
CA HIS A 30 -1.08 -6.51 -0.72
C HIS A 30 0.28 -6.35 -0.03
N ALA A 31 0.37 -6.57 1.28
CA ALA A 31 1.63 -6.48 2.02
C ALA A 31 2.56 -7.67 1.76
N VAL A 32 2.01 -8.88 1.63
CA VAL A 32 2.77 -10.14 1.45
C VAL A 32 2.95 -10.56 -0.01
N THR A 33 2.38 -9.82 -0.96
CA THR A 33 2.47 -10.19 -2.37
C THR A 33 3.93 -10.12 -2.88
N ARG A 34 4.27 -11.05 -3.78
CA ARG A 34 5.55 -11.05 -4.51
C ARG A 34 5.58 -10.06 -5.68
N LYS A 35 4.49 -9.32 -5.93
CA LYS A 35 4.43 -8.30 -6.98
C LYS A 35 5.37 -7.14 -6.64
N ARG A 36 6.14 -6.69 -7.64
CA ARG A 36 6.98 -5.50 -7.51
C ARG A 36 6.13 -4.24 -7.30
N TYR A 37 6.71 -3.23 -6.65
CA TYR A 37 6.06 -1.97 -6.28
C TYR A 37 5.31 -1.31 -7.45
N TRP A 38 5.90 -1.23 -8.65
CA TRP A 38 5.25 -0.62 -9.81
C TRP A 38 3.98 -1.35 -10.27
N ARG A 39 3.92 -2.69 -10.11
CA ARG A 39 2.69 -3.46 -10.41
C ARG A 39 1.62 -3.21 -9.35
N LEU A 40 2.04 -3.09 -8.09
CA LEU A 40 1.16 -2.78 -6.97
C LEU A 40 0.55 -1.39 -7.08
N SER A 41 1.32 -0.37 -7.49
CA SER A 41 0.83 1.00 -7.66
C SER A 41 -0.32 1.11 -8.68
N ARG A 42 -0.43 0.15 -9.60
CA ARG A 42 -1.48 0.12 -10.62
C ARG A 42 -2.74 -0.63 -10.17
N THR A 43 -2.76 -1.26 -8.99
CA THR A 43 -3.95 -1.98 -8.52
C THR A 43 -5.03 -1.00 -8.02
N PRO A 44 -6.32 -1.32 -8.20
CA PRO A 44 -7.41 -0.47 -7.70
C PRO A 44 -7.31 -0.21 -6.20
N ALA A 45 -6.97 -1.24 -5.42
CA ALA A 45 -6.75 -1.12 -3.97
C ALA A 45 -5.68 -0.08 -3.63
N MET A 46 -4.57 -0.05 -4.37
CA MET A 46 -3.49 0.91 -4.07
C MET A 46 -3.82 2.33 -4.54
N ARG A 47 -4.61 2.48 -5.61
CA ARG A 47 -5.14 3.80 -6.02
C ARG A 47 -6.18 4.33 -5.03
N TYR A 48 -6.94 3.45 -4.39
CA TYR A 48 -7.87 3.81 -3.32
C TYR A 48 -7.14 4.19 -2.03
N ALA A 49 -6.15 3.39 -1.60
CA ALA A 49 -5.36 3.73 -0.41
C ALA A 49 -4.50 4.98 -0.61
N MET A 50 -3.74 5.05 -1.69
CA MET A 50 -2.81 6.15 -1.95
C MET A 50 -3.20 6.87 -3.23
N PRO A 51 -4.28 7.67 -3.21
CA PRO A 51 -4.62 8.50 -4.36
C PRO A 51 -3.53 9.55 -4.57
N ASN A 52 -3.33 10.00 -5.81
CA ASN A 52 -2.31 11.01 -6.12
C ASN A 52 -2.45 12.28 -5.26
N LYS A 53 -3.69 12.65 -4.90
CA LYS A 53 -3.98 13.77 -3.99
C LYS A 53 -3.34 13.61 -2.61
N TRP A 54 -3.28 12.39 -2.08
CA TRP A 54 -2.61 12.07 -0.81
C TRP A 54 -1.08 12.10 -0.95
N LEU A 55 -0.57 11.79 -2.15
CA LEU A 55 0.87 11.78 -2.43
C LEU A 55 1.45 13.16 -2.74
N THR A 56 0.62 14.13 -3.12
CA THR A 56 1.01 15.52 -3.44
C THR A 56 0.92 16.47 -2.25
N GLN A 57 0.65 15.95 -1.05
CA GLN A 57 0.59 16.73 0.19
C GLN A 57 1.96 17.07 0.76
#